data_AF-A0A2E4FXH9-F1
#
_entry.id   AF-A0A2E4FXH9-F1
#
_cell.length_a   1.000
_cell.length_b   1.000
_cell.length_c   1.000
_cell.angle_alpha   90.00
_cell.angle_beta   90.00
_cell.angle_gamma   90.00
#
_symmetry.space_group_name_H-M   'P 1'
#
loop_
_entity.id
_entity.type
_entity.pdbx_description
1 polymer ?
#
loop_
_entity_poly.entity_id
_entity_poly.type
_entity_poly.pdbx_seq_one_letter_code
_entity_poly.pdbx_strand_id
1 'polypeptide(L)'
;MTLNDIFNEQIELNKKVIPTLYEDISKNPELRKEWFLKFERALRQESSEAVDSLGWKWWKKGDDDWDNVKVELIDMLHFWVSMCTIAGIDANDVIELYTKKNKLNHHRQDNGYRDGTYNKYEGGIEDNQRFVTNGSLS
;
A
#
# COMPACT_ATOMS: atom_id res chain seq x y z
N MET A 1 14.46 -9.69 10.70
CA MET A 1 13.60 -8.53 10.47
C MET A 1 12.19 -9.03 10.15
N THR A 2 11.20 -8.55 10.87
CA THR A 2 9.77 -8.78 10.70
C THR A 2 9.11 -7.55 10.06
N LEU A 3 7.82 -7.64 9.68
CA LEU A 3 7.09 -6.45 9.22
C LEU A 3 7.02 -5.37 10.31
N ASN A 4 6.92 -5.77 11.58
CA ASN A 4 6.96 -4.85 12.71
C ASN A 4 8.31 -4.11 12.79
N ASP A 5 9.41 -4.82 12.53
CA ASP A 5 10.75 -4.20 12.49
C ASP A 5 10.84 -3.16 11.36
N ILE A 6 10.31 -3.47 10.17
CA ILE A 6 10.26 -2.52 9.03
C ILE A 6 9.47 -1.25 9.41
N PHE A 7 8.29 -1.42 10.04
CA PHE A 7 7.49 -0.28 10.49
C PHE A 7 8.25 0.58 11.52
N ASN A 8 8.92 -0.05 12.48
CA ASN A 8 9.71 0.67 13.48
C ASN A 8 10.87 1.44 12.84
N GLU A 9 11.63 0.81 11.95
CA GLU A 9 12.72 1.48 11.24
C GLU A 9 12.22 2.64 10.38
N GLN A 10 11.09 2.47 9.69
CA GLN A 10 10.48 3.55 8.91
C GLN A 10 10.00 4.70 9.79
N ILE A 11 9.39 4.41 10.94
CA ILE A 11 8.93 5.44 11.88
C ILE A 11 10.11 6.28 12.38
N GLU A 12 11.22 5.63 12.75
CA GLU A 12 12.42 6.33 13.20
C GLU A 12 13.07 7.15 12.08
N LEU A 13 13.11 6.63 10.85
CA LEU A 13 13.57 7.39 9.68
C LEU A 13 12.68 8.60 9.42
N ASN A 14 11.36 8.45 9.45
CA ASN A 14 10.41 9.55 9.26
C ASN A 14 10.58 10.64 10.31
N LYS A 15 10.76 10.28 11.59
CA LYS A 15 11.07 11.26 12.66
C LYS A 15 12.42 11.94 12.44
N LYS A 16 13.41 11.24 11.90
CA LYS A 16 14.72 11.82 11.61
C LYS A 16 14.64 12.88 10.50
N VAL A 17 13.84 12.64 9.46
CA VAL A 17 13.67 13.57 8.33
C VAL A 17 12.67 14.68 8.65
N ILE A 18 11.58 14.36 9.35
CA ILE A 18 10.48 15.25 9.70
C ILE A 18 10.17 15.09 11.20
N PRO A 19 10.90 15.78 12.09
CA PRO A 19 10.80 15.56 13.54
C PRO A 19 9.40 15.72 14.14
N THR A 20 8.58 16.60 13.57
CA THR A 20 7.23 16.89 14.07
C THR A 20 6.14 16.06 13.42
N LEU A 21 6.45 15.18 12.44
CA LEU A 21 5.46 14.52 11.58
C LEU A 21 4.30 13.91 12.37
N TYR A 22 4.59 13.02 13.31
CA TYR A 22 3.56 12.28 14.05
C TYR A 22 2.82 13.16 15.06
N GLU A 23 3.46 14.20 15.59
CA GLU A 23 2.80 15.17 16.47
C GLU A 23 1.83 16.04 15.67
N ASP A 24 2.25 16.54 14.51
CA ASP A 24 1.46 17.43 13.65
C ASP A 24 0.20 16.75 13.12
N ILE A 25 0.34 15.53 12.59
CA ILE A 25 -0.81 14.78 12.04
C ILE A 25 -1.79 14.31 13.13
N SER A 26 -1.32 14.16 14.38
CA SER A 26 -2.18 13.78 15.51
C SER A 26 -3.09 14.93 15.95
N LYS A 27 -2.66 16.17 15.72
CA LYS A 27 -3.37 17.39 16.11
C LYS A 27 -4.17 18.01 14.97
N ASN A 28 -3.79 17.74 13.72
CA ASN A 28 -4.36 18.40 12.56
C ASN A 28 -4.71 17.39 11.43
N PRO A 29 -6.01 17.10 11.23
CA PRO A 29 -6.47 16.23 10.13
C PRO A 29 -6.10 16.72 8.74
N GLU A 30 -5.97 18.04 8.54
CA GLU A 30 -5.56 18.61 7.25
C GLU A 30 -4.09 18.31 6.96
N LEU A 31 -3.21 18.39 7.97
CA LEU A 31 -1.80 17.99 7.83
C LEU A 31 -1.68 16.48 7.62
N ARG A 32 -2.51 15.68 8.29
CA ARG A 32 -2.58 14.23 8.04
C ARG A 32 -2.89 13.93 6.58
N LYS A 33 -3.91 14.59 6.01
CA LYS A 33 -4.25 14.47 4.59
C LYS A 33 -3.12 14.96 3.69
N GLU A 34 -2.52 16.10 3.99
CA GLU A 34 -1.40 16.66 3.22
C GLU A 34 -0.21 15.68 3.16
N TRP A 35 0.20 15.13 4.30
CA TRP A 35 1.31 14.18 4.36
C TRP A 35 1.01 12.86 3.64
N PHE A 36 -0.24 12.37 3.74
CA PHE A 36 -0.65 11.21 2.94
C PHE A 36 -0.45 11.47 1.44
N LEU A 37 -0.89 12.62 0.94
CA LEU A 37 -0.74 13.00 -0.47
C LEU A 37 0.73 13.21 -0.89
N LYS A 38 1.58 13.70 0.01
CA LYS A 38 3.03 13.83 -0.24
C LYS A 38 3.69 12.46 -0.42
N PHE A 39 3.42 11.51 0.49
CA PHE A 39 3.99 10.16 0.38
C PHE A 39 3.44 9.39 -0.83
N GLU A 40 2.15 9.55 -1.15
CA GLU A 40 1.56 8.93 -2.34
C GLU A 40 2.20 9.48 -3.63
N ARG A 41 2.48 10.78 -3.70
CA ARG A 41 3.19 11.38 -4.83
C ARG A 41 4.63 10.84 -4.94
N ALA A 42 5.33 10.69 -3.81
CA ALA A 42 6.68 10.12 -3.80
C ALA A 42 6.66 8.67 -4.31
N LEU A 43 5.75 7.83 -3.82
CA LEU A 43 5.59 6.45 -4.31
C LEU A 43 5.35 6.38 -5.83
N ARG A 44 4.56 7.31 -6.39
CA ARG A 44 4.35 7.40 -7.85
C ARG A 44 5.61 7.79 -8.62
N GLN A 45 6.46 8.62 -8.01
CA GLN A 45 7.74 8.99 -8.58
C GLN A 45 8.67 7.77 -8.65
N GLU A 46 8.82 7.01 -7.55
CA GLU A 46 9.63 5.78 -7.53
C GLU A 46 9.10 4.71 -8.50
N SER A 47 7.76 4.60 -8.63
CA SER A 47 7.16 3.73 -9.64
C SER A 47 7.51 4.15 -11.07
N SER A 48 7.74 5.45 -11.32
CA SER A 48 8.17 5.94 -12.63
C SER A 48 9.65 5.64 -12.88
N GLU A 49 10.48 5.71 -11.83
CA GLU A 49 11.90 5.35 -11.86
C GLU A 49 12.09 3.84 -12.11
N ALA A 50 11.23 3.00 -11.53
CA ALA A 50 11.18 1.57 -11.83
C ALA A 50 10.85 1.29 -13.31
N VAL A 51 9.94 2.07 -13.91
CA VAL A 51 9.60 1.95 -15.34
C VAL A 51 10.76 2.41 -16.22
N ASP A 52 11.41 3.52 -15.87
CA ASP A 52 12.55 4.06 -16.62
C ASP A 52 13.80 3.18 -16.55
N SER A 53 13.85 2.23 -15.60
CA SER A 53 14.86 1.18 -15.52
C SER A 53 14.69 0.09 -16.60
N LEU A 54 13.56 0.07 -17.32
CA LEU A 54 13.25 -0.92 -18.35
C LEU A 54 13.23 -0.29 -19.74
N GLY A 55 13.50 -1.10 -20.76
CA GLY A 55 13.50 -0.70 -22.17
C GLY A 55 12.12 -0.36 -22.77
N TRP A 56 11.27 0.41 -22.07
CA TRP A 56 9.86 0.64 -22.42
C TRP A 56 9.63 1.53 -23.66
N LYS A 57 10.62 2.35 -24.03
CA LYS A 57 10.51 3.32 -25.13
C LYS A 57 10.51 2.59 -26.47
N TRP A 58 9.35 2.34 -27.05
CA TRP A 58 9.22 1.62 -28.33
C TRP A 58 9.91 2.30 -29.52
N TRP A 59 10.31 3.57 -29.41
CA TRP A 59 11.05 4.32 -30.42
C TRP A 59 12.58 4.32 -30.23
N LYS A 60 13.10 3.67 -29.19
CA LYS A 60 14.55 3.59 -28.91
C LYS A 60 14.90 2.24 -28.25
N LYS A 61 15.92 1.55 -28.75
CA LYS A 61 16.44 0.36 -28.07
C LYS A 61 16.98 0.74 -26.67
N GLY A 62 16.50 0.06 -25.64
CA GLY A 62 17.00 0.16 -24.26
C GLY A 62 17.34 -1.23 -23.74
N ASP A 63 18.23 -1.28 -22.75
CA ASP A 63 18.53 -2.46 -21.97
C ASP A 63 17.76 -2.38 -20.64
N ASP A 64 17.50 -3.52 -20.01
CA ASP A 64 16.80 -3.59 -18.73
C ASP A 64 17.79 -3.59 -17.56
N ASP A 65 17.55 -2.75 -16.56
CA ASP A 65 18.25 -2.72 -15.28
C ASP A 65 17.35 -3.27 -14.16
N TRP A 66 17.30 -4.60 -14.06
CA TRP A 66 16.52 -5.29 -13.04
C TRP A 66 17.06 -5.12 -11.62
N ASP A 67 18.32 -4.72 -11.47
CA ASP A 67 18.86 -4.44 -10.14
C ASP A 67 18.38 -3.07 -9.66
N ASN A 68 18.30 -2.07 -10.54
CA ASN A 68 17.66 -0.80 -10.20
C ASN A 68 16.17 -0.98 -9.91
N VAL A 69 15.43 -1.77 -10.72
CA VAL A 69 14.00 -2.08 -10.43
C VAL A 69 13.81 -2.59 -8.99
N LYS A 70 14.71 -3.44 -8.47
CA LYS A 70 14.62 -3.92 -7.08
C LYS A 70 14.80 -2.80 -6.07
N VAL A 71 15.71 -1.86 -6.32
CA VAL A 71 15.93 -0.68 -5.47
C VAL A 71 14.67 0.18 -5.45
N GLU A 72 14.11 0.50 -6.62
CA GLU A 72 12.90 1.33 -6.70
C GLU A 72 11.68 0.67 -6.03
N LEU A 73 11.59 -0.66 -6.05
CA LEU A 73 10.55 -1.39 -5.30
C LEU A 73 10.70 -1.23 -3.78
N ILE A 74 11.93 -1.09 -3.27
CA ILE A 74 12.19 -0.81 -1.85
C ILE A 74 11.92 0.65 -1.52
N ASP A 75 12.22 1.58 -2.41
CA ASP A 75 11.85 3.00 -2.24
C ASP A 75 10.32 3.17 -2.21
N MET A 76 9.60 2.46 -3.07
CA MET A 76 8.14 2.34 -2.98
C MET A 76 7.68 1.76 -1.63
N LEU A 77 8.40 0.77 -1.07
CA LEU A 77 8.07 0.19 0.24
C LEU A 77 8.20 1.23 1.36
N HIS A 78 9.25 2.05 1.36
CA HIS A 78 9.44 3.14 2.34
C HIS A 78 8.23 4.10 2.36
N PHE A 79 7.76 4.51 1.18
CA PHE A 79 6.61 5.40 1.07
C PHE A 79 5.29 4.70 1.37
N TRP A 80 5.14 3.42 0.99
CA TRP A 80 3.94 2.65 1.31
C TRP A 80 3.78 2.45 2.83
N VAL A 81 4.85 2.07 3.54
CA VAL A 81 4.82 1.95 5.01
C VAL A 81 4.53 3.31 5.65
N SER A 82 5.14 4.39 5.14
CA SER A 82 4.83 5.75 5.61
C SER A 82 3.35 6.11 5.41
N MET A 83 2.74 5.75 4.28
CA MET A 83 1.31 5.93 4.07
C MET A 83 0.46 5.14 5.06
N CYS A 84 0.84 3.90 5.39
CA CYS A 84 0.17 3.09 6.42
C CYS A 84 0.21 3.79 7.79
N THR A 85 1.36 4.31 8.20
CA THR A 85 1.47 5.03 9.49
C THR A 85 0.64 6.31 9.50
N ILE A 86 0.60 7.06 8.40
CA ILE A 86 -0.31 8.22 8.27
C ILE A 86 -1.78 7.77 8.30
N ALA A 87 -2.13 6.63 7.70
CA ALA A 87 -3.48 6.06 7.73
C ALA A 87 -3.87 5.48 9.10
N GLY A 88 -2.93 5.38 10.04
CA GLY A 88 -3.15 4.81 11.38
C GLY A 88 -3.28 3.29 11.33
N ILE A 89 -2.58 2.65 10.39
CA ILE A 89 -2.50 1.20 10.22
C ILE A 89 -1.11 0.78 10.66
N ASP A 90 -1.02 -0.15 11.61
CA ASP A 90 0.25 -0.75 12.03
C ASP A 90 0.57 -2.05 11.27
N ALA A 91 1.70 -2.69 11.61
CA ALA A 91 2.12 -3.94 10.97
C ALA A 91 1.13 -5.10 11.20
N ASN A 92 0.47 -5.17 12.36
CA ASN A 92 -0.52 -6.21 12.65
C ASN A 92 -1.80 -5.96 11.87
N ASP A 93 -2.25 -4.71 11.79
CA ASP A 93 -3.39 -4.30 10.97
C ASP A 93 -3.17 -4.68 9.50
N VAL A 94 -1.97 -4.43 8.97
CA VAL A 94 -1.60 -4.86 7.60
C VAL A 94 -1.77 -6.36 7.43
N ILE A 95 -1.23 -7.16 8.35
CA ILE A 95 -1.31 -8.62 8.28
C ILE A 95 -2.77 -9.10 8.33
N GLU A 96 -3.57 -8.52 9.24
CA GLU A 96 -4.98 -8.87 9.38
C GLU A 96 -5.78 -8.50 8.13
N LEU A 97 -5.67 -7.25 7.66
CA LEU A 97 -6.39 -6.75 6.49
C LEU A 97 -5.97 -7.50 5.22
N TYR A 98 -4.68 -7.77 5.05
CA TYR A 98 -4.18 -8.60 3.96
C TYR A 98 -4.78 -10.00 4.01
N THR A 99 -4.79 -10.64 5.18
CA THR A 99 -5.34 -11.99 5.35
C THR A 99 -6.84 -12.03 5.01
N LYS A 100 -7.63 -11.09 5.51
CA LYS A 100 -9.06 -10.97 5.20
C LYS A 100 -9.29 -10.74 3.71
N LYS A 101 -8.56 -9.80 3.10
CA LYS A 101 -8.69 -9.48 1.68
C LYS A 101 -8.24 -10.63 0.77
N ASN A 102 -7.17 -11.32 1.14
CA ASN A 102 -6.67 -12.48 0.40
C ASN A 102 -7.71 -13.61 0.41
N LYS A 103 -8.26 -13.96 1.58
CA LYS A 103 -9.37 -14.93 1.71
C LYS A 103 -10.59 -14.53 0.88
N LEU A 104 -11.01 -13.27 0.93
CA LEU A 104 -12.13 -12.77 0.12
C LEU A 104 -11.84 -12.90 -1.38
N ASN A 105 -10.61 -12.60 -1.82
CA ASN A 105 -10.24 -12.74 -3.21
C ASN A 105 -10.27 -14.21 -3.66
N HIS A 106 -9.82 -15.16 -2.83
CA HIS A 106 -9.98 -16.59 -3.12
C HIS A 106 -11.46 -16.99 -3.21
N HIS A 107 -12.26 -16.60 -2.22
CA HIS A 107 -13.70 -16.85 -2.21
C HIS A 107 -14.37 -16.32 -3.48
N ARG A 108 -14.03 -15.11 -3.94
CA ARG A 108 -14.50 -14.57 -5.22
C ARG A 108 -14.16 -15.51 -6.38
N GLN A 109 -12.91 -15.94 -6.50
CA GLN A 109 -12.49 -16.82 -7.61
C GLN A 109 -13.24 -18.15 -7.58
N ASP A 110 -13.40 -18.76 -6.40
CA ASP A 110 -14.10 -20.03 -6.22
C ASP A 110 -15.60 -19.94 -6.50
N ASN A 111 -16.17 -18.72 -6.42
CA ASN A 111 -17.60 -18.45 -6.60
C ASN A 111 -17.90 -17.66 -7.89
N GLY A 112 -17.07 -17.82 -8.92
CA GLY A 112 -17.40 -17.38 -10.29
C GLY A 112 -17.09 -15.92 -10.61
N TYR A 113 -16.13 -15.30 -9.92
CA TYR A 113 -15.72 -13.91 -10.23
C TYR A 113 -15.12 -13.76 -11.63
N ARG A 114 -14.37 -14.75 -12.13
CA ARG A 114 -13.83 -14.74 -13.50
C ARG A 114 -14.93 -14.86 -14.55
N ASP A 115 -15.97 -15.62 -14.23
CA ASP A 115 -17.08 -15.91 -15.13
C ASP A 115 -18.19 -14.84 -15.04
N GLY A 116 -18.03 -13.84 -14.16
CA GLY A 116 -18.97 -12.74 -13.98
C GLY A 116 -20.23 -13.10 -13.17
N THR A 117 -20.28 -14.27 -12.53
CA THR A 117 -21.46 -14.76 -11.80
C THR A 117 -21.43 -14.43 -10.30
N TYR A 118 -20.28 -14.05 -9.75
CA TYR A 118 -20.16 -13.61 -8.36
C TYR A 118 -20.87 -12.28 -8.09
N ASN A 119 -21.74 -12.24 -7.08
CA ASN A 119 -22.37 -10.99 -6.64
C ASN A 119 -21.55 -10.29 -5.55
N LYS A 120 -20.93 -9.16 -5.93
CA LYS A 120 -20.11 -8.35 -5.01
C LYS A 120 -20.94 -7.56 -3.97
N TYR A 121 -22.22 -7.33 -4.23
CA TYR A 121 -23.09 -6.52 -3.40
C TYR A 121 -24.27 -7.32 -2.86
N GLU A 122 -24.40 -7.39 -1.54
CA GLU A 122 -25.51 -8.07 -0.88
C GLU A 122 -26.24 -7.08 0.02
N GLY A 123 -27.55 -6.90 -0.20
CA GLY A 123 -28.33 -5.88 0.49
C GLY A 123 -27.81 -4.45 0.29
N GLY A 124 -27.15 -4.18 -0.85
CA GLY A 124 -26.50 -2.89 -1.14
C GLY A 124 -25.13 -2.69 -0.48
N ILE A 125 -24.63 -3.67 0.30
CA ILE A 125 -23.35 -3.59 1.00
C ILE A 125 -22.28 -4.36 0.22
N GLU A 126 -21.17 -3.70 -0.09
CA GLU A 126 -20.02 -4.32 -0.77
C GLU A 126 -19.36 -5.39 0.12
N ASP A 127 -18.93 -6.50 -0.46
CA ASP A 127 -18.21 -7.58 0.23
C ASP A 127 -16.93 -7.13 0.97
N ASN A 128 -16.15 -6.17 0.45
CA ASN A 128 -15.00 -5.60 1.17
C ASN A 128 -15.45 -4.98 2.50
N GLN A 129 -16.57 -4.24 2.51
CA GLN A 129 -17.11 -3.64 3.74
C GLN A 129 -17.55 -4.73 4.73
N ARG A 130 -18.20 -5.79 4.24
CA ARG A 130 -18.71 -6.90 5.07
C ARG A 130 -17.58 -7.74 5.69
N PHE A 131 -16.51 -8.00 4.95
CA PHE A 131 -15.54 -9.05 5.30
C PHE A 131 -14.12 -8.55 5.60
N VAL A 132 -13.78 -7.32 5.21
CA VAL A 132 -12.43 -6.77 5.43
C VAL A 132 -12.46 -5.70 6.53
N THR A 133 -13.38 -4.73 6.44
CA THR A 133 -13.40 -3.60 7.37
C THR A 133 -14.36 -3.77 8.56
N ASN A 134 -15.51 -4.42 8.39
CA ASN A 134 -16.56 -4.48 9.43
C ASN A 134 -16.83 -5.88 10.00
N GLY A 135 -16.11 -6.91 9.53
CA GLY A 135 -16.36 -8.31 9.93
C GLY A 135 -15.19 -9.24 9.62
N SER A 136 -15.38 -10.52 9.96
CA SER A 136 -14.46 -11.63 9.68
C SER A 136 -15.18 -12.64 8.78
N LEU A 137 -14.48 -13.23 7.81
CA LEU A 137 -14.99 -14.40 7.08
C LEU A 137 -15.08 -15.59 8.06
N SER A 138 -16.29 -16.13 8.23
CA SER A 138 -16.54 -17.38 8.94
C SER A 138 -16.04 -18.59 8.15
#